data_AF-A0A2H9ZWG6-F1
#
_entry.id   AF-A0A2H9ZWG6-F1
#
_cell.length_a   1.000
_cell.length_b   1.000
_cell.length_c   1.000
_cell.angle_alpha   90.00
_cell.angle_beta   90.00
_cell.angle_gamma   90.00
#
_symmetry.space_group_name_H-M   'P 1'
#
loop_
_entity.id
_entity.type
_entity.pdbx_description
1 polymer ?
#
loop_
_entity_poly.entity_id
_entity_poly.type
_entity_poly.pdbx_seq_one_letter_code
_entity_poly.pdbx_strand_id
1 'polypeptide(L)'
;MASRSHLDDDDDFGGDYPGSHSGGILAGEKRPFGDLDEEEDDVFGTKKGKSSIEESGPGATTGMILSLRESLQNCKDSLANCQAELEAAQAEIQKWHSAFQNVPALPSGASLEPDLVVSHLRNLKSSEDSLKEQLEKAKKREAAFIVTFAKREQEIADLKSAVRDLKKQLQPPSMQTRRLLLDPAIHEEFTRLKNLVEEKEKKVKELQDNLAAVNFTANSRLGKMLMAKCRTLQEENEEIGAMASEGKIHEMGMKIAVLKTQNAELKSQFEALYKHTEGLANDLDTSNETVFILQEQLEEKDRLLKQVVSQNEPIDEVHTTPREEKANHETDAEVVVT
;
A
#
# COMPACT_ATOMS: atom_id res chain seq x y z
N MET A 1 31.94 -21.46 10.96
CA MET A 1 31.03 -20.31 10.74
C MET A 1 29.96 -20.35 11.81
N ALA A 2 29.83 -19.22 12.52
CA ALA A 2 28.82 -18.72 13.48
C ALA A 2 27.64 -19.60 13.94
N SER A 3 27.07 -19.50 15.13
CA SER A 3 27.39 -18.89 16.44
C SER A 3 26.32 -19.44 17.42
N ARG A 4 26.68 -19.73 18.67
CA ARG A 4 25.75 -20.03 19.77
C ARG A 4 25.89 -18.97 20.85
N SER A 5 24.75 -18.56 21.39
CA SER A 5 24.54 -17.64 22.51
C SER A 5 25.01 -18.26 23.82
N HIS A 6 25.79 -17.50 24.59
CA HIS A 6 26.16 -17.83 25.96
C HIS A 6 25.99 -16.55 26.81
N LEU A 7 25.17 -16.69 27.85
CA LEU A 7 25.11 -15.82 29.01
C LEU A 7 26.26 -16.22 29.93
N ASP A 8 26.97 -15.25 30.50
CA ASP A 8 27.23 -15.22 31.93
C ASP A 8 27.59 -13.80 32.36
N ASP A 9 27.10 -13.49 33.56
CA ASP A 9 27.40 -12.34 34.41
C ASP A 9 28.90 -12.27 34.71
N ASP A 10 29.46 -11.06 34.76
CA ASP A 10 30.56 -10.75 35.68
C ASP A 10 30.52 -9.24 36.04
N ASP A 11 30.50 -9.01 37.34
CA ASP A 11 30.68 -7.74 38.04
C ASP A 11 31.99 -7.05 37.62
N ASP A 12 31.93 -5.79 37.20
CA ASP A 12 33.04 -4.84 37.41
C ASP A 12 32.53 -3.38 37.36
N PHE A 13 32.45 -2.74 38.53
CA PHE A 13 32.11 -1.32 38.68
C PHE A 13 33.33 -0.56 39.20
N GLY A 14 34.05 0.11 38.28
CA GLY A 14 35.20 0.95 38.62
C GLY A 14 35.43 2.10 37.63
N GLY A 15 35.17 3.33 38.09
CA GLY A 15 35.72 4.63 37.63
C GLY A 15 35.33 5.11 36.22
N ASP A 16 35.08 6.37 35.91
CA ASP A 16 35.18 7.65 36.60
C ASP A 16 34.30 8.69 35.85
N TYR A 17 33.94 9.76 36.56
CA TYR A 17 33.26 11.01 36.15
C TYR A 17 33.74 11.62 34.81
N PRO A 18 32.94 12.46 34.09
CA PRO A 18 32.20 13.58 34.69
C PRO A 18 30.83 13.97 34.09
N GLY A 19 30.06 14.72 34.88
CA GLY A 19 29.33 15.88 34.37
C GLY A 19 27.80 15.81 34.30
N SER A 20 27.18 16.36 35.35
CA SER A 20 25.99 17.25 35.30
C SER A 20 24.60 16.64 35.15
N HIS A 21 23.84 16.58 36.27
CA HIS A 21 22.45 17.06 36.33
C HIS A 21 22.06 17.43 37.78
N SER A 22 21.62 18.68 37.94
CA SER A 22 20.56 19.23 38.80
C SER A 22 20.03 18.43 40.02
N GLY A 23 19.90 19.13 41.16
CA GLY A 23 18.77 18.94 42.09
C GLY A 23 19.16 18.79 43.56
N GLY A 24 19.38 19.91 44.25
CA GLY A 24 19.78 19.95 45.65
C GLY A 24 18.64 19.67 46.64
N ILE A 25 18.91 18.79 47.62
CA ILE A 25 18.35 18.83 48.97
C ILE A 25 19.50 18.59 49.97
N LEU A 26 19.80 19.59 50.78
CA LEU A 26 20.48 19.53 52.09
C LEU A 26 19.77 20.61 52.94
N ALA A 27 19.09 20.33 54.04
CA ALA A 27 19.56 19.79 55.32
C ALA A 27 20.68 20.65 55.95
N GLY A 28 20.29 21.43 56.97
CA GLY A 28 21.17 21.89 58.03
C GLY A 28 21.78 23.28 57.86
N GLU A 29 20.97 24.33 57.92
CA GLU A 29 21.50 25.69 58.13
C GLU A 29 21.62 25.97 59.64
N LYS A 30 22.86 25.87 60.13
CA LYS A 30 23.27 26.48 61.40
C LYS A 30 23.31 28.00 61.20
N ARG A 31 22.65 28.74 62.10
CA ARG A 31 22.86 30.18 62.28
C ARG A 31 23.40 30.45 63.69
N PRO A 32 24.18 31.53 63.84
CA PRO A 32 25.22 31.64 64.85
C PRO A 32 24.66 32.10 66.20
N PHE A 33 25.24 31.56 67.28
CA PHE A 33 25.09 32.10 68.62
C PHE A 33 25.76 33.48 68.65
N GLY A 34 24.94 34.52 68.72
CA GLY A 34 25.33 35.89 69.03
C GLY A 34 24.85 36.21 70.44
N ASP A 35 25.81 36.10 71.35
CA ASP A 35 25.96 36.76 72.65
C ASP A 35 25.18 38.08 72.78
N LEU A 36 24.25 38.17 73.73
CA LEU A 36 23.85 39.42 74.37
C LEU A 36 23.39 39.07 75.80
N ASP A 37 24.22 39.51 76.73
CA ASP A 37 24.15 39.31 78.17
C ASP A 37 22.78 39.68 78.76
N GLU A 38 22.31 38.81 79.66
CA GLU A 38 21.22 39.08 80.60
C GLU A 38 21.76 40.03 81.68
N GLU A 39 21.62 41.35 81.48
CA GLU A 39 21.69 42.33 82.56
C GLU A 39 20.38 42.24 83.37
N GLU A 40 20.41 41.42 84.43
CA GLU A 40 19.48 41.55 85.55
C GLU A 40 19.73 42.91 86.23
N ASP A 41 18.93 43.92 85.88
CA ASP A 41 18.83 45.19 86.59
C ASP A 41 18.29 44.93 88.01
N ASP A 42 19.22 44.74 88.95
CA ASP A 42 18.98 44.71 90.39
C ASP A 42 18.52 46.11 90.87
N VAL A 43 17.20 46.31 90.82
CA VAL A 43 16.42 47.53 91.09
C VAL A 43 16.45 47.99 92.57
N PHE A 44 17.40 47.51 93.38
CA PHE A 44 17.66 48.01 94.73
C PHE A 44 19.15 48.26 95.00
N GLY A 45 19.79 48.99 94.08
CA GLY A 45 21.01 49.73 94.38
C GLY A 45 20.77 50.80 95.45
N THR A 46 20.95 50.45 96.73
CA THR A 46 21.01 51.42 97.82
C THR A 46 22.17 52.39 97.56
N LYS A 47 21.85 53.57 97.01
CA LYS A 47 22.71 54.75 96.98
C LYS A 47 23.14 55.08 98.41
N LYS A 48 24.29 54.57 98.84
CA LYS A 48 25.00 55.10 100.01
C LYS A 48 25.69 56.40 99.56
N GLY A 49 24.86 57.44 99.40
CA GLY A 49 25.31 58.80 99.17
C GLY A 49 26.15 59.25 100.36
N LYS A 50 27.47 59.32 100.15
CA LYS A 50 28.40 59.96 101.06
C LYS A 50 28.14 61.47 100.98
N SER A 51 27.23 61.98 101.80
CA SER A 51 27.07 63.42 101.99
C SER A 51 28.33 63.95 102.67
N SER A 52 29.23 64.54 101.88
CA SER A 52 30.20 65.50 102.41
C SER A 52 29.40 66.66 103.00
N ILE A 53 29.37 66.74 104.33
CA ILE A 53 28.96 67.94 105.04
C ILE A 53 29.94 69.04 104.61
N GLU A 54 29.41 70.01 103.87
CA GLU A 54 30.13 71.20 103.41
C GLU A 54 30.40 72.13 104.59
N GLU A 55 31.61 72.69 104.62
CA GLU A 55 31.92 73.87 105.40
C GLU A 55 31.13 75.06 104.79
N SER A 56 30.25 75.64 105.59
CA SER A 56 29.18 76.55 105.20
C SER A 56 29.69 77.91 104.69
N GLY A 57 29.49 78.20 103.40
CA GLY A 57 29.64 79.54 102.80
C GLY A 57 28.35 80.04 102.12
N PRO A 58 28.06 81.36 102.05
CA PRO A 58 26.77 81.93 101.60
C PRO A 58 26.31 81.51 100.19
N GLY A 59 27.23 81.19 99.29
CA GLY A 59 26.95 80.73 97.92
C GLY A 59 26.41 79.30 97.84
N ALA A 60 26.79 78.41 98.75
CA ALA A 60 26.32 77.03 98.80
C ALA A 60 24.83 76.95 99.13
N THR A 61 24.37 77.77 100.08
CA THR A 61 22.95 77.90 100.44
C THR A 61 22.08 78.40 99.28
N THR A 62 22.58 79.33 98.47
CA THR A 62 21.82 79.88 97.32
C THR A 62 21.74 78.88 96.17
N GLY A 63 22.84 78.16 95.89
CA GLY A 63 22.85 77.05 94.93
C GLY A 63 21.88 75.94 95.32
N MET A 64 21.83 75.57 96.60
CA MET A 64 20.90 74.57 97.12
C MET A 64 19.43 75.01 96.94
N ILE A 65 19.10 76.28 97.16
CA ILE A 65 17.74 76.81 96.96
C ILE A 65 17.32 76.78 95.47
N LEU A 66 18.24 77.11 94.55
CA LEU A 66 17.93 77.06 93.11
C LEU A 66 17.77 75.61 92.63
N SER A 67 18.64 74.69 93.04
CA SER A 67 18.49 73.26 92.72
C SER A 67 17.19 72.68 93.28
N LEU A 68 16.77 73.11 94.47
CA LEU A 68 15.49 72.71 95.04
C LEU A 68 14.30 73.30 94.27
N ARG A 69 14.38 74.54 93.78
CA ARG A 69 13.33 75.14 92.95
C ARG A 69 13.23 74.48 91.58
N GLU A 70 14.37 74.20 90.95
CA GLU A 70 14.42 73.46 89.68
C GLU A 70 13.88 72.04 89.86
N SER A 71 14.28 71.35 90.93
CA SER A 71 13.73 70.04 91.26
C SER A 71 12.22 70.09 91.54
N LEU A 72 11.73 71.12 92.24
CA LEU A 72 10.30 71.34 92.47
C LEU A 72 9.55 71.58 91.15
N GLN A 73 10.12 72.39 90.25
CA GLN A 73 9.54 72.68 88.95
C GLN A 73 9.50 71.42 88.06
N ASN A 74 10.58 70.65 88.01
CA ASN A 74 10.62 69.36 87.31
C ASN A 74 9.60 68.36 87.88
N CYS A 75 9.43 68.33 89.21
CA CYS A 75 8.40 67.53 89.86
C CYS A 75 6.99 67.97 89.45
N LYS A 76 6.75 69.28 89.36
CA LYS A 76 5.48 69.86 88.93
C LYS A 76 5.16 69.55 87.46
N ASP A 77 6.14 69.61 86.57
CA ASP A 77 5.95 69.29 85.15
C ASP A 77 5.74 67.79 84.94
N SER A 78 6.47 66.95 85.70
CA SER A 78 6.23 65.50 85.72
C SER A 78 4.83 65.17 86.22
N LEU A 79 4.35 65.86 87.25
CA LEU A 79 2.97 65.72 87.76
C LEU A 79 1.95 66.05 86.67
N ALA A 80 2.15 67.16 85.93
CA ALA A 80 1.27 67.55 84.84
C ALA A 80 1.24 66.51 83.71
N ASN A 81 2.39 65.92 83.36
CA ASN A 81 2.47 64.86 82.38
C ASN A 81 1.75 63.58 82.85
N CYS A 82 1.99 63.15 84.08
CA CYS A 82 1.29 62.02 84.67
C CYS A 82 -0.23 62.23 84.69
N GLN A 83 -0.68 63.47 84.90
CA GLN A 83 -2.10 63.80 84.90
C GLN A 83 -2.71 63.74 83.49
N ALA A 84 -1.98 64.19 82.46
CA ALA A 84 -2.41 64.07 81.07
C ALA A 84 -2.47 62.60 80.62
N GLU A 85 -1.49 61.78 80.99
CA GLU A 85 -1.47 60.34 80.73
C GLU A 85 -2.64 59.62 81.41
N LEU A 86 -2.96 60.01 82.65
CA LEU A 86 -4.12 59.48 83.37
C LEU A 86 -5.43 59.81 82.65
N GLU A 87 -5.62 61.05 82.19
CA GLU A 87 -6.81 61.46 81.43
C GLU A 87 -6.92 60.72 80.09
N ALA A 88 -5.80 60.52 79.38
CA ALA A 88 -5.75 59.74 78.15
C ALA A 88 -6.14 58.27 78.39
N ALA A 89 -5.59 57.65 79.43
CA ALA A 89 -5.93 56.29 79.83
C ALA A 89 -7.41 56.17 80.23
N GLN A 90 -7.96 57.16 80.94
CA GLN A 90 -9.39 57.20 81.27
C GLN A 90 -10.27 57.30 80.02
N ALA A 91 -9.90 58.12 79.04
CA ALA A 91 -10.63 58.23 77.78
C ALA A 91 -10.60 56.92 76.98
N GLU A 92 -9.45 56.23 76.96
CA GLU A 92 -9.33 54.92 76.32
C GLU A 92 -10.19 53.86 77.03
N ILE A 93 -10.17 53.82 78.36
CA ILE A 93 -11.04 52.95 79.15
C ILE A 93 -12.51 53.22 78.79
N GLN A 94 -12.95 54.48 78.71
CA GLN A 94 -14.33 54.82 78.33
C GLN A 94 -14.68 54.37 76.90
N LYS A 95 -13.74 54.48 75.97
CA LYS A 95 -13.89 53.96 74.61
C LYS A 95 -14.11 52.44 74.60
N TRP A 96 -13.33 51.69 75.38
CA TRP A 96 -13.50 50.25 75.52
C TRP A 96 -14.86 49.89 76.14
N HIS A 97 -15.28 50.58 77.21
CA HIS A 97 -16.60 50.38 77.81
C HIS A 97 -17.74 50.59 76.80
N SER A 98 -17.67 51.68 76.01
CA SER A 98 -18.65 51.96 74.96
C SER A 98 -18.65 50.90 73.87
N ALA A 99 -17.48 50.36 73.49
CA ALA A 99 -17.38 49.30 72.50
C ALA A 99 -18.06 48.00 73.01
N PHE A 100 -17.78 47.59 74.25
CA PHE A 100 -18.41 46.41 74.87
C PHE A 100 -19.91 46.55 75.04
N GLN A 101 -20.40 47.75 75.37
CA GLN A 101 -21.84 48.01 75.51
C GLN A 101 -22.60 47.93 74.17
N ASN A 102 -21.94 48.29 73.07
CA ASN A 102 -22.53 48.32 71.74
C ASN A 102 -22.37 47.01 70.95
N VAL A 103 -21.76 45.95 71.52
CA VAL A 103 -21.64 44.63 70.85
C VAL A 103 -23.02 43.98 70.75
N PRO A 104 -23.59 43.81 69.53
CA PRO A 104 -24.84 43.08 69.36
C PRO A 104 -24.54 41.58 69.50
N ALA A 105 -25.20 40.93 70.47
CA ALA A 105 -25.21 39.50 70.75
C ALA A 105 -24.03 38.90 71.56
N LEU A 106 -24.10 39.08 72.88
CA LEU A 106 -23.88 37.96 73.82
C LEU A 106 -25.23 37.58 74.44
N PRO A 107 -25.44 36.31 74.86
CA PRO A 107 -26.73 35.85 75.39
C PRO A 107 -27.24 36.80 76.48
N SER A 108 -28.44 37.33 76.28
CA SER A 108 -29.09 38.28 77.18
C SER A 108 -29.15 37.70 78.59
N GLY A 109 -28.25 38.15 79.48
CA GLY A 109 -28.24 37.75 80.89
C GLY A 109 -26.87 37.55 81.56
N ALA A 110 -25.74 37.54 80.82
CA ALA A 110 -24.42 37.47 81.45
C ALA A 110 -23.94 38.87 81.86
N SER A 111 -23.68 39.07 83.17
CA SER A 111 -22.96 40.24 83.67
C SER A 111 -21.64 40.40 82.92
N LEU A 112 -21.34 41.61 82.43
CA LEU A 112 -20.10 41.97 81.74
C LEU A 112 -18.93 42.04 82.73
N GLU A 113 -18.66 40.95 83.45
CA GLU A 113 -17.44 40.84 84.23
C GLU A 113 -16.24 40.62 83.30
N PRO A 114 -15.15 41.41 83.42
CA PRO A 114 -13.94 41.26 82.62
C PRO A 114 -13.39 39.83 82.57
N ASP A 115 -13.47 39.09 83.68
CA ASP A 115 -13.00 37.70 83.76
C ASP A 115 -13.80 36.74 82.88
N LEU A 116 -15.11 36.98 82.72
CA LEU A 116 -15.96 36.18 81.85
C LEU A 116 -15.66 36.43 80.37
N VAL A 117 -15.37 37.69 80.01
CA VAL A 117 -14.98 38.05 78.63
C VAL A 117 -13.59 37.48 78.29
N VAL A 118 -12.62 37.60 79.21
CA VAL A 118 -11.27 37.06 79.03
C VAL A 118 -11.28 35.54 78.91
N SER A 119 -12.08 34.85 79.75
CA SER A 119 -12.24 33.39 79.65
C SER A 119 -12.91 32.98 78.34
N HIS A 120 -13.94 33.69 77.88
CA HIS A 120 -14.57 33.43 76.58
C HIS A 120 -13.59 33.64 75.41
N LEU A 121 -12.79 34.73 75.42
CA LEU A 121 -11.76 34.96 74.41
C LEU A 121 -10.68 33.88 74.41
N ARG A 122 -10.26 33.41 75.59
CA ARG A 122 -9.32 32.29 75.72
C ARG A 122 -9.90 31.00 75.14
N ASN A 123 -11.18 30.73 75.42
CA ASN A 123 -11.89 29.57 74.89
C ASN A 123 -12.04 29.65 73.36
N LEU A 124 -12.44 30.81 72.83
CA LEU A 124 -12.52 31.04 71.38
C LEU A 124 -11.16 30.84 70.70
N LYS A 125 -10.08 31.38 71.29
CA LYS A 125 -8.73 31.22 70.75
C LYS A 125 -8.30 29.75 70.74
N SER A 126 -8.54 29.01 71.83
CA SER A 126 -8.23 27.57 71.86
C SER A 126 -9.09 26.76 70.87
N SER A 127 -10.35 27.15 70.66
CA SER A 127 -11.23 26.54 69.65
C SER A 127 -10.74 26.86 68.23
N GLU A 128 -10.30 28.08 67.97
CA GLU A 128 -9.73 28.50 66.68
C GLU A 128 -8.45 27.69 66.37
N ASP A 129 -7.55 27.58 67.35
CA ASP A 129 -6.31 26.82 67.21
C ASP A 129 -6.59 25.32 66.98
N SER A 130 -7.58 24.76 67.69
CA SER A 130 -8.01 23.37 67.47
C SER A 130 -8.58 23.15 66.06
N LEU A 131 -9.41 24.06 65.56
CA LEU A 131 -9.97 23.98 64.20
C LEU A 131 -8.87 24.12 63.13
N LYS A 132 -7.90 25.00 63.34
CA LYS A 132 -6.72 25.11 62.45
C LYS A 132 -5.93 23.81 62.42
N GLU A 133 -5.70 23.17 63.56
CA GLU A 133 -5.01 21.88 63.61
C GLU A 133 -5.80 20.78 62.87
N GLN A 134 -7.13 20.74 63.04
CA GLN A 134 -7.98 19.80 62.32
C GLN A 134 -7.97 20.03 60.81
N LEU A 135 -7.99 21.29 60.38
CA LEU A 135 -7.88 21.67 58.97
C LEU A 135 -6.55 21.21 58.37
N GLU A 136 -5.43 21.44 59.07
CA GLU A 136 -4.13 20.99 58.60
C GLU A 136 -4.01 19.46 58.57
N LYS A 137 -4.61 18.75 59.54
CA LYS A 137 -4.73 17.28 59.50
C LYS A 137 -5.60 16.80 58.33
N ALA A 138 -6.67 17.51 57.99
CA ALA A 138 -7.53 17.19 56.86
C ALA A 138 -6.80 17.40 55.53
N LYS A 139 -6.11 18.54 55.35
CA LYS A 139 -5.29 18.82 54.15
C LYS A 139 -4.18 17.78 53.96
N LYS A 140 -3.48 17.39 55.03
CA LYS A 140 -2.47 16.32 54.96
C LYS A 140 -3.08 14.98 54.54
N ARG A 141 -4.27 14.63 55.04
CA ARG A 141 -5.00 13.42 54.64
C ARG A 141 -5.45 13.48 53.18
N GLU A 142 -5.97 14.62 52.73
CA GLU A 142 -6.38 14.83 51.34
C GLU A 142 -5.18 14.69 50.38
N ALA A 143 -4.05 15.32 50.69
CA ALA A 143 -2.83 15.18 49.92
C ALA A 143 -2.35 13.73 49.85
N ALA A 144 -2.41 12.99 50.96
CA ALA A 144 -2.09 11.57 50.98
C ALA A 144 -3.04 10.76 50.09
N PHE A 145 -4.34 11.06 50.11
CA PHE A 145 -5.31 10.40 49.23
C PHE A 145 -5.02 10.68 47.76
N ILE A 146 -4.76 11.93 47.37
CA ILE A 146 -4.40 12.29 45.98
C ILE A 146 -3.23 11.43 45.49
N VAL A 147 -2.17 11.31 46.28
CA VAL A 147 -1.00 10.48 45.93
C VAL A 147 -1.39 9.00 45.79
N THR A 148 -2.19 8.46 46.71
CA THR A 148 -2.64 7.06 46.62
C THR A 148 -3.56 6.80 45.43
N PHE A 149 -4.43 7.74 45.08
CA PHE A 149 -5.30 7.65 43.91
C PHE A 149 -4.47 7.66 42.63
N ALA A 150 -3.52 8.59 42.50
CA ALA A 150 -2.62 8.65 41.35
C ALA A 150 -1.83 7.33 41.18
N LYS A 151 -1.34 6.75 42.28
CA LYS A 151 -0.65 5.46 42.25
C LYS A 151 -1.57 4.32 41.79
N ARG A 152 -2.83 4.29 42.26
CA ARG A 152 -3.81 3.28 41.84
C ARG A 152 -4.25 3.45 40.39
N GLU A 153 -4.38 4.69 39.92
CA GLU A 153 -4.68 4.97 38.50
C GLU A 153 -3.54 4.50 37.58
N GLN A 154 -2.29 4.72 38.00
CA GLN A 154 -1.11 4.21 37.30
C GLN A 154 -1.12 2.67 37.27
N GLU A 155 -1.35 2.01 38.40
CA GLU A 155 -1.45 0.55 38.48
C GLU A 155 -2.55 0.00 37.57
N ILE A 156 -3.72 0.65 37.52
CA ILE A 156 -4.80 0.28 36.59
C ILE A 156 -4.35 0.45 35.13
N ALA A 157 -3.60 1.50 34.79
CA ALA A 157 -3.09 1.71 33.44
C ALA A 157 -2.08 0.61 33.04
N ASP A 158 -1.20 0.20 33.95
CA ASP A 158 -0.21 -0.86 33.75
C ASP A 158 -0.88 -2.25 33.65
N LEU A 159 -1.89 -2.53 34.47
CA LEU A 159 -2.68 -3.76 34.33
C LEU A 159 -3.43 -3.79 32.99
N LYS A 160 -3.99 -2.66 32.56
CA LYS A 160 -4.64 -2.55 31.24
C LYS A 160 -3.67 -2.78 30.08
N SER A 161 -2.41 -2.33 30.18
CA SER A 161 -1.40 -2.60 29.15
C SER A 161 -1.00 -4.07 29.13
N ALA A 162 -0.73 -4.66 30.29
CA ALA A 162 -0.42 -6.08 30.43
C ALA A 162 -1.53 -6.98 29.84
N VAL A 163 -2.80 -6.66 30.09
CA VAL A 163 -3.93 -7.37 29.50
C VAL A 163 -3.94 -7.26 27.97
N ARG A 164 -3.66 -6.09 27.40
CA ARG A 164 -3.58 -5.93 25.93
C ARG A 164 -2.47 -6.77 25.34
N ASP A 165 -1.32 -6.84 26.00
CA ASP A 165 -0.18 -7.61 25.50
C ASP A 165 -0.38 -9.11 25.65
N LEU A 166 -0.94 -9.58 26.78
CA LEU A 166 -1.39 -10.97 26.93
C LEU A 166 -2.44 -11.33 25.87
N LYS A 167 -3.38 -10.44 25.56
CA LYS A 167 -4.38 -10.68 24.50
C LYS A 167 -3.72 -10.81 23.13
N LYS A 168 -2.65 -10.05 22.84
CA LYS A 168 -1.86 -10.21 21.61
C LYS A 168 -1.09 -11.53 21.61
N GLN A 169 -0.51 -11.95 22.74
CA GLN A 169 0.19 -13.23 22.86
C GLN A 169 -0.77 -14.43 22.71
N LEU A 170 -1.99 -14.31 23.23
CA LEU A 170 -3.03 -15.33 23.11
C LEU A 170 -3.63 -15.41 21.70
N GLN A 171 -3.54 -14.34 20.90
CA GLN A 171 -3.86 -14.46 19.48
C GLN A 171 -2.83 -15.38 18.82
N PRO A 172 -3.26 -16.52 18.22
CA PRO A 172 -2.33 -17.44 17.60
C PRO A 172 -1.57 -16.72 16.47
N PRO A 173 -0.23 -16.65 16.53
CA PRO A 173 0.57 -15.87 15.57
C PRO A 173 0.55 -16.46 14.16
N SER A 174 0.07 -17.70 13.97
CA SER A 174 -0.06 -18.33 12.66
C SER A 174 -1.29 -19.24 12.55
N MET A 175 -1.78 -19.44 11.31
CA MET A 175 -2.79 -20.45 10.98
C MET A 175 -2.36 -21.88 11.38
N GLN A 176 -1.06 -22.15 11.43
CA GLN A 176 -0.51 -23.46 11.80
C GLN A 176 -0.67 -23.73 13.30
N THR A 177 -0.50 -22.72 14.16
CA THR A 177 -0.77 -22.85 15.61
C THR A 177 -2.25 -23.07 15.86
N ARG A 178 -3.15 -22.41 15.11
CA ARG A 178 -4.59 -22.72 15.12
C ARG A 178 -4.87 -24.17 14.72
N ARG A 179 -4.17 -24.69 13.71
CA ARG A 179 -4.27 -26.08 13.26
C ARG A 179 -3.79 -27.09 14.32
N LEU A 180 -2.81 -26.72 15.14
CA LEU A 180 -2.27 -27.56 16.21
C LEU A 180 -3.15 -27.57 17.48
N LEU A 181 -3.88 -26.48 17.73
CA LEU A 181 -4.82 -26.35 18.85
C LEU A 181 -6.22 -26.88 18.55
N LEU A 182 -6.57 -27.01 17.27
CA LEU A 182 -7.74 -27.76 16.85
C LEU A 182 -7.41 -29.26 16.93
N ASP A 183 -8.34 -30.02 17.50
CA ASP A 183 -8.26 -31.49 17.45
C ASP A 183 -8.05 -31.93 15.98
N PRO A 184 -7.05 -32.80 15.69
CA PRO A 184 -6.74 -33.22 14.33
C PRO A 184 -7.94 -33.75 13.54
N ALA A 185 -8.86 -34.48 14.19
CA ALA A 185 -10.06 -35.00 13.54
C ALA A 185 -11.07 -33.88 13.24
N ILE A 186 -11.26 -32.93 14.15
CA ILE A 186 -12.11 -31.76 13.92
C ILE A 186 -11.56 -30.89 12.77
N HIS A 187 -10.24 -30.69 12.72
CA HIS A 187 -9.62 -29.93 11.64
C HIS A 187 -9.77 -30.60 10.26
N GLU A 188 -9.64 -31.92 10.23
CA GLU A 188 -9.85 -32.72 9.02
C GLU A 188 -11.30 -32.63 8.54
N GLU A 189 -12.28 -32.77 9.43
CA GLU A 189 -13.71 -32.61 9.10
C GLU A 189 -14.03 -31.19 8.62
N PHE A 190 -13.46 -30.16 9.25
CA PHE A 190 -13.66 -28.78 8.80
C PHE A 190 -13.07 -28.55 7.40
N THR A 191 -11.88 -29.10 7.14
CA THR A 191 -11.23 -29.03 5.83
C THR A 191 -12.04 -29.76 4.77
N ARG A 192 -12.52 -30.97 5.09
CA ARG A 192 -13.38 -31.77 4.23
C ARG A 192 -14.68 -31.04 3.91
N LEU A 193 -15.35 -30.47 4.92
CA LEU A 193 -16.58 -29.69 4.74
C LEU A 193 -16.34 -28.46 3.87
N LYS A 194 -15.24 -27.74 4.09
CA LYS A 194 -14.87 -26.58 3.28
C LYS A 194 -14.67 -26.96 1.81
N ASN A 195 -13.90 -28.01 1.54
CA ASN A 195 -13.68 -28.50 0.18
C ASN A 195 -14.99 -28.97 -0.47
N LEU A 196 -15.87 -29.62 0.30
CA LEU A 196 -17.18 -30.05 -0.18
C LEU A 196 -18.07 -28.84 -0.53
N VAL A 197 -18.04 -27.77 0.26
CA VAL A 197 -18.77 -26.53 -0.06
C VAL A 197 -18.23 -25.91 -1.34
N GLU A 198 -16.91 -25.75 -1.47
CA GLU A 198 -16.28 -25.21 -2.68
C GLU A 198 -16.61 -26.04 -3.94
N GLU A 199 -16.59 -27.38 -3.83
CA GLU A 199 -16.97 -28.28 -4.92
C GLU A 199 -18.46 -28.10 -5.30
N LYS A 200 -19.36 -28.00 -4.31
CA LYS A 200 -20.79 -27.81 -4.56
C LYS A 200 -21.07 -26.43 -5.14
N GLU A 201 -20.41 -25.38 -4.69
CA GLU A 201 -20.52 -24.03 -5.26
C GLU A 201 -20.07 -24.02 -6.73
N LYS A 202 -18.96 -24.68 -7.05
CA LYS A 202 -18.51 -24.85 -8.44
C LYS A 202 -19.56 -25.58 -9.27
N LYS A 203 -20.14 -26.67 -8.74
CA LYS A 203 -21.17 -27.44 -9.44
C LYS A 203 -22.48 -26.67 -9.61
N VAL A 204 -22.86 -25.84 -8.63
CA VAL A 204 -23.99 -24.93 -8.74
C VAL A 204 -23.73 -23.91 -9.85
N LYS A 205 -22.54 -23.33 -9.90
CA LYS A 205 -22.16 -22.38 -10.95
C LYS A 205 -22.17 -23.04 -12.33
N GLU A 206 -21.60 -24.23 -12.48
CA GLU A 206 -21.64 -25.00 -13.73
C GLU A 206 -23.08 -25.32 -14.16
N LEU A 207 -23.95 -25.72 -13.22
CA LEU A 207 -25.37 -25.97 -13.52
C LEU A 207 -26.14 -24.69 -13.86
N GLN A 208 -25.81 -23.57 -13.23
CA GLN A 208 -26.36 -22.25 -13.59
C GLN A 208 -25.91 -21.81 -14.98
N ASP A 209 -24.64 -22.00 -15.31
CA ASP A 209 -24.07 -21.71 -16.64
C ASP A 209 -24.70 -22.62 -17.70
N ASN A 210 -24.87 -23.91 -17.40
CA ASN A 210 -25.57 -24.86 -18.27
C ASN A 210 -27.04 -24.51 -18.43
N LEU A 211 -27.73 -24.11 -17.36
CA LEU A 211 -29.12 -23.65 -17.46
C LEU A 211 -29.22 -22.37 -18.30
N ALA A 212 -28.28 -21.43 -18.15
CA ALA A 212 -28.20 -20.24 -18.99
C ALA A 212 -27.91 -20.58 -20.46
N ALA A 213 -27.06 -21.58 -20.71
CA ALA A 213 -26.78 -22.10 -22.04
C ALA A 213 -27.96 -22.87 -22.65
N VAL A 214 -28.73 -23.62 -21.86
CA VAL A 214 -29.95 -24.31 -22.32
C VAL A 214 -31.09 -23.30 -22.53
N ASN A 215 -31.10 -22.20 -21.78
CA ASN A 215 -31.96 -21.03 -22.04
C ASN A 215 -31.46 -20.15 -23.20
N PHE A 216 -30.44 -20.60 -23.95
CA PHE A 216 -30.10 -20.02 -25.24
C PHE A 216 -31.32 -20.14 -26.16
N THR A 217 -32.04 -19.03 -26.25
CA THR A 217 -33.09 -18.85 -27.23
C THR A 217 -32.48 -18.12 -28.42
N ALA A 218 -32.77 -18.55 -29.65
CA ALA A 218 -32.38 -17.84 -30.86
C ALA A 218 -32.83 -16.35 -30.86
N ASN A 219 -33.78 -16.01 -29.97
CA ASN A 219 -34.29 -14.66 -29.75
C ASN A 219 -33.52 -13.81 -28.72
N SER A 220 -32.64 -14.40 -27.89
CA SER A 220 -31.77 -13.67 -26.96
C SER A 220 -30.76 -12.81 -27.72
N ARG A 221 -30.34 -11.66 -27.16
CA ARG A 221 -29.37 -10.75 -27.80
C ARG A 221 -28.08 -11.47 -28.20
N LEU A 222 -27.56 -12.32 -27.32
CA LEU A 222 -26.36 -13.13 -27.59
C LEU A 222 -26.66 -14.21 -28.64
N GLY A 223 -27.84 -14.83 -28.59
CA GLY A 223 -28.25 -15.84 -29.57
C GLY A 223 -28.45 -15.30 -30.97
N LYS A 224 -29.05 -14.11 -31.12
CA LYS A 224 -29.17 -13.40 -32.39
C LYS A 224 -27.80 -13.05 -32.96
N MET A 225 -26.86 -12.61 -32.13
CA MET A 225 -25.50 -12.27 -32.56
C MET A 225 -24.73 -13.51 -33.03
N LEU A 226 -24.83 -14.62 -32.29
CA LEU A 226 -24.18 -15.87 -32.68
C LEU A 226 -24.79 -16.44 -33.97
N MET A 227 -26.12 -16.45 -34.09
CA MET A 227 -26.80 -16.90 -35.31
C MET A 227 -26.49 -16.01 -36.52
N ALA A 228 -26.36 -14.70 -36.32
CA ALA A 228 -25.89 -13.79 -37.37
C ALA A 228 -24.46 -14.15 -37.79
N LYS A 229 -23.54 -14.38 -36.85
CA LYS A 229 -22.17 -14.80 -37.14
C LYS A 229 -22.09 -16.17 -37.83
N CYS A 230 -22.95 -17.12 -37.45
CA CYS A 230 -23.04 -18.41 -38.14
C CYS A 230 -23.53 -18.23 -39.58
N ARG A 231 -24.53 -17.38 -39.82
CA ARG A 231 -25.00 -17.07 -41.18
C ARG A 231 -23.91 -16.41 -42.03
N THR A 232 -23.20 -15.42 -41.51
CA THR A 232 -22.11 -14.77 -42.26
C THR A 232 -20.98 -15.75 -42.58
N LEU A 233 -20.57 -16.59 -41.62
CA LEU A 233 -19.54 -17.61 -41.87
C LEU A 233 -20.01 -18.68 -42.87
N GLN A 234 -21.30 -19.01 -42.87
CA GLN A 234 -21.89 -19.91 -43.86
C GLN A 234 -21.83 -19.29 -45.26
N GLU A 235 -22.25 -18.03 -45.39
CA GLU A 235 -22.21 -17.26 -46.65
C GLU A 235 -20.76 -17.12 -47.17
N GLU A 236 -19.80 -16.78 -46.31
CA GLU A 236 -18.37 -16.70 -46.67
C GLU A 236 -17.82 -18.05 -47.17
N ASN A 237 -18.19 -19.16 -46.51
CA ASN A 237 -17.75 -20.49 -46.95
C ASN A 237 -18.39 -20.90 -48.29
N GLU A 238 -19.65 -20.58 -48.49
CA GLU A 238 -20.34 -20.80 -49.76
C GLU A 238 -19.71 -19.97 -50.88
N GLU A 239 -19.34 -18.72 -50.61
CA GLU A 239 -18.64 -17.85 -51.56
C GLU A 239 -17.23 -18.38 -51.88
N ILE A 240 -16.46 -18.81 -50.88
CA ILE A 240 -15.15 -19.45 -51.09
C ILE A 240 -15.29 -20.72 -51.94
N GLY A 241 -16.29 -21.56 -51.64
CA GLY A 241 -16.59 -22.75 -52.42
C GLY A 241 -16.98 -22.44 -53.87
N ALA A 242 -17.82 -21.41 -54.06
CA ALA A 242 -18.21 -20.92 -55.37
C ALA A 242 -17.00 -20.43 -56.16
N MET A 243 -16.18 -19.52 -55.60
CA MET A 243 -14.96 -19.01 -56.23
C MET A 243 -13.97 -20.12 -56.60
N ALA A 244 -13.78 -21.11 -55.72
CA ALA A 244 -12.90 -22.25 -56.00
C ALA A 244 -13.42 -23.11 -57.16
N SER A 245 -14.73 -23.33 -57.22
CA SER A 245 -15.36 -24.09 -58.31
C SER A 245 -15.36 -23.32 -59.63
N GLU A 246 -15.63 -22.02 -59.59
CA GLU A 246 -15.67 -21.12 -60.74
C GLU A 246 -14.27 -20.98 -61.36
N GLY A 247 -13.23 -20.84 -60.55
CA GLY A 247 -11.84 -20.78 -61.03
C GLY A 247 -11.44 -22.02 -61.84
N LYS A 248 -11.77 -23.21 -61.34
CA LYS A 248 -11.46 -24.47 -62.04
C LYS A 248 -12.29 -24.64 -63.31
N ILE A 249 -13.56 -24.23 -63.29
CA ILE A 249 -14.43 -24.24 -64.48
C ILE A 249 -13.89 -23.28 -65.55
N HIS A 250 -13.48 -22.07 -65.18
CA HIS A 250 -12.91 -21.09 -66.09
C HIS A 250 -11.59 -21.59 -66.72
N GLU A 251 -10.67 -22.15 -65.92
CA GLU A 251 -9.42 -22.74 -66.40
C GLU A 251 -9.67 -23.88 -67.42
N MET A 252 -10.59 -24.79 -67.09
CA MET A 252 -10.99 -25.86 -68.00
C MET A 252 -11.63 -25.31 -69.28
N GLY A 253 -12.44 -24.25 -69.18
CA GLY A 253 -13.02 -23.54 -70.31
C GLY A 253 -11.95 -22.97 -71.25
N MET A 254 -10.90 -22.35 -70.71
CA MET A 254 -9.76 -21.86 -71.49
C MET A 254 -9.02 -23.00 -72.19
N LYS A 255 -8.74 -24.11 -71.50
CA LYS A 255 -8.10 -25.29 -72.11
C LYS A 255 -8.93 -25.87 -73.25
N ILE A 256 -10.26 -25.98 -73.06
CA ILE A 256 -11.17 -26.44 -74.12
C ILE A 256 -11.14 -25.49 -75.33
N ALA A 257 -11.10 -24.17 -75.11
CA ALA A 257 -11.01 -23.20 -76.21
C ALA A 257 -9.72 -23.37 -77.02
N VAL A 258 -8.57 -23.53 -76.36
CA VAL A 258 -7.28 -23.79 -77.04
C VAL A 258 -7.33 -25.09 -77.83
N LEU A 259 -7.85 -26.18 -77.25
CA LEU A 259 -7.99 -27.47 -77.93
C LEU A 259 -8.93 -27.38 -79.14
N LYS A 260 -10.00 -26.57 -79.08
CA LYS A 260 -10.88 -26.33 -80.23
C LYS A 260 -10.14 -25.63 -81.36
N THR A 261 -9.34 -24.61 -81.06
CA THR A 261 -8.52 -23.91 -82.06
C THR A 261 -7.48 -24.84 -82.68
N GLN A 262 -6.78 -25.64 -81.88
CA GLN A 262 -5.81 -26.62 -82.38
C GLN A 262 -6.47 -27.68 -83.27
N ASN A 263 -7.66 -28.18 -82.90
CA ASN A 263 -8.42 -29.10 -83.75
C ASN A 263 -8.88 -28.45 -85.06
N ALA A 264 -9.28 -27.18 -85.04
CA ALA A 264 -9.64 -26.45 -86.25
C ALA A 264 -8.43 -26.28 -87.19
N GLU A 265 -7.26 -25.96 -86.62
CA GLU A 265 -5.99 -25.85 -87.36
C GLU A 265 -5.59 -27.20 -87.99
N LEU A 266 -5.62 -28.30 -87.22
CA LEU A 266 -5.34 -29.64 -87.75
C LEU A 266 -6.30 -30.02 -88.89
N LYS A 267 -7.60 -29.73 -88.76
CA LYS A 267 -8.57 -29.95 -89.84
C LYS A 267 -8.22 -29.14 -91.08
N SER A 268 -7.83 -27.88 -90.93
CA SER A 268 -7.38 -27.02 -92.03
C SER A 268 -6.13 -27.58 -92.71
N GLN A 269 -5.16 -28.06 -91.94
CA GLN A 269 -3.95 -28.69 -92.46
C GLN A 269 -4.23 -29.98 -93.23
N PHE A 270 -5.12 -30.85 -92.71
CA PHE A 270 -5.56 -32.05 -93.43
C PHE A 270 -6.26 -31.70 -94.74
N GLU A 271 -7.15 -30.71 -94.73
CA GLU A 271 -7.82 -30.23 -95.95
C GLU A 271 -6.82 -29.72 -97.00
N ALA A 272 -5.79 -28.97 -96.57
CA ALA A 272 -4.72 -28.51 -97.44
C ALA A 272 -3.90 -29.68 -98.02
N LEU A 273 -3.58 -30.69 -97.21
CA LEU A 273 -2.89 -31.90 -97.65
C LEU A 273 -3.73 -32.70 -98.64
N TYR A 274 -5.03 -32.89 -98.38
CA TYR A 274 -5.93 -33.57 -99.31
C TYR A 274 -5.95 -32.90 -100.69
N LYS A 275 -6.05 -31.56 -100.73
CA LYS A 275 -5.99 -30.80 -101.98
C LYS A 275 -4.65 -30.94 -102.70
N HIS A 276 -3.55 -30.99 -101.95
CA HIS A 276 -2.22 -31.20 -102.53
C HIS A 276 -2.10 -32.62 -103.12
N THR A 277 -2.56 -33.64 -102.42
CA THR A 277 -2.57 -35.02 -102.93
C THR A 277 -3.47 -35.19 -104.14
N GLU A 278 -4.64 -34.55 -104.16
CA GLU A 278 -5.52 -34.50 -105.34
C GLU A 278 -4.82 -33.83 -106.54
N GLY A 279 -4.12 -32.71 -106.30
CA GLY A 279 -3.29 -32.06 -107.33
C GLY A 279 -2.23 -32.99 -107.91
N LEU A 280 -1.47 -33.69 -107.04
CA LEU A 280 -0.47 -34.67 -107.47
C LEU A 280 -1.07 -35.85 -108.23
N ALA A 281 -2.28 -36.30 -107.87
CA ALA A 281 -2.99 -37.36 -108.59
C ALA A 281 -3.36 -36.89 -110.01
N ASN A 282 -3.87 -35.66 -110.16
CA ASN A 282 -4.19 -35.08 -111.46
C ASN A 282 -2.94 -34.90 -112.34
N ASP A 283 -1.82 -34.45 -111.74
CA ASP A 283 -0.54 -34.31 -112.44
C ASP A 283 -0.01 -35.69 -112.89
N LEU A 284 -0.18 -36.72 -112.06
CA LEU A 284 0.18 -38.10 -112.39
C LEU A 284 -0.66 -38.63 -113.55
N ASP A 285 -1.98 -38.40 -113.55
CA ASP A 285 -2.87 -38.79 -114.65
C ASP A 285 -2.48 -38.08 -115.97
N THR A 286 -2.21 -36.78 -115.90
CA THR A 286 -1.75 -35.99 -117.06
C THR A 286 -0.39 -36.47 -117.58
N SER A 287 0.53 -36.79 -116.67
CA SER A 287 1.83 -37.36 -117.02
C SER A 287 1.68 -38.75 -117.64
N ASN A 288 0.81 -39.61 -117.10
CA ASN A 288 0.53 -40.93 -117.63
C ASN A 288 -0.06 -40.86 -119.03
N GLU A 289 -1.00 -39.94 -119.28
CA GLU A 289 -1.56 -39.69 -120.61
C GLU A 289 -0.49 -39.22 -121.60
N THR A 290 0.42 -38.33 -121.17
CA THR A 290 1.55 -37.88 -121.99
C THR A 290 2.51 -39.04 -122.32
N VAL A 291 2.82 -39.89 -121.35
CA VAL A 291 3.66 -41.09 -121.55
C VAL A 291 3.00 -42.04 -122.54
N PHE A 292 1.69 -42.25 -122.45
CA PHE A 292 0.94 -43.10 -123.38
C PHE A 292 1.03 -42.58 -124.83
N ILE A 293 0.85 -41.27 -125.04
CA ILE A 293 1.01 -40.65 -126.37
C ILE A 293 2.44 -40.81 -126.89
N LEU A 294 3.45 -40.58 -126.05
CA LEU A 294 4.86 -40.73 -126.43
C LEU A 294 5.20 -42.19 -126.76
N GLN A 295 4.63 -43.16 -126.05
CA GLN A 295 4.76 -44.59 -126.37
C GLN A 295 4.14 -44.92 -127.72
N GLU A 296 2.93 -44.42 -128.02
CA GLU A 296 2.29 -44.60 -129.32
C GLU A 296 3.14 -44.02 -130.47
N GLN A 297 3.66 -42.80 -130.29
CA GLN A 297 4.56 -42.17 -131.26
C GLN A 297 5.88 -42.93 -131.42
N LEU A 298 6.41 -43.50 -130.34
CA LEU A 298 7.62 -44.32 -130.38
C LEU A 298 7.37 -45.63 -131.12
N GLU A 299 6.25 -46.31 -130.85
CA GLU A 299 5.85 -47.51 -131.59
C GLU A 299 5.63 -47.21 -133.09
N GLU A 300 5.03 -46.08 -133.43
CA GLU A 300 4.88 -45.63 -134.81
C GLU A 300 6.24 -45.43 -135.48
N LYS A 301 7.16 -44.72 -134.80
CA LYS A 301 8.53 -44.51 -135.28
C LYS A 301 9.30 -45.82 -135.41
N ASP A 302 9.14 -46.76 -134.49
CA ASP A 302 9.72 -48.10 -134.56
C ASP A 302 9.14 -48.92 -135.71
N ARG A 303 7.84 -48.80 -136.01
CA ARG A 303 7.22 -49.41 -137.21
C ARG A 303 7.81 -48.82 -138.49
N LEU A 304 7.95 -47.50 -138.56
CA LEU A 304 8.59 -46.82 -139.70
C LEU A 304 10.06 -47.20 -139.83
N LEU A 305 10.81 -47.28 -138.73
CA LEU A 305 12.19 -47.75 -138.72
C LEU A 305 12.29 -49.19 -139.19
N LYS A 306 11.45 -50.11 -138.70
CA LYS A 306 11.39 -51.50 -139.21
C LYS A 306 11.10 -51.54 -140.70
N GLN A 307 10.19 -50.70 -141.20
CA GLN A 307 9.91 -50.59 -142.63
C GLN A 307 11.14 -50.11 -143.42
N VAL A 308 11.83 -49.06 -142.95
CA VAL A 308 13.06 -48.55 -143.58
C VAL A 308 14.20 -49.57 -143.52
N VAL A 309 14.38 -50.26 -142.39
CA VAL A 309 15.35 -51.34 -142.22
C VAL A 309 15.03 -52.49 -143.17
N SER A 310 13.76 -52.90 -143.29
CA SER A 310 13.34 -53.93 -144.26
C SER A 310 13.51 -53.50 -145.72
N GLN A 311 13.54 -52.20 -146.01
CA GLN A 311 13.87 -51.65 -147.34
C GLN A 311 15.38 -51.49 -147.55
N ASN A 312 16.18 -51.49 -146.47
CA ASN A 312 17.63 -51.29 -146.48
C ASN A 312 18.41 -52.56 -146.10
N GLU A 313 17.82 -53.74 -146.17
CA GLU A 313 18.51 -55.00 -145.86
C GLU A 313 19.07 -55.67 -147.14
N PRO A 314 20.39 -55.60 -147.39
CA PRO A 314 21.10 -56.59 -148.19
C PRO A 314 21.46 -57.83 -147.33
N ILE A 315 21.24 -58.97 -147.96
CA ILE A 315 21.81 -60.32 -147.75
C ILE A 315 23.20 -60.31 -147.07
N ASP A 316 23.33 -60.81 -145.82
CA ASP A 316 23.85 -62.15 -145.51
C ASP A 316 24.17 -62.37 -144.00
N GLU A 317 23.74 -63.54 -143.55
CA GLU A 317 24.41 -64.50 -142.66
C GLU A 317 24.91 -64.17 -141.22
N VAL A 318 24.18 -64.78 -140.26
CA VAL A 318 24.66 -65.88 -139.38
C VAL A 318 25.34 -65.57 -138.02
N HIS A 319 24.80 -66.31 -137.02
CA HIS A 319 25.33 -66.75 -135.72
C HIS A 319 25.20 -65.78 -134.51
N THR A 320 24.19 -65.97 -133.64
CA THR A 320 24.18 -66.83 -132.40
C THR A 320 25.24 -66.40 -131.39
N THR A 321 25.03 -66.22 -130.08
CA THR A 321 24.02 -66.62 -129.08
C THR A 321 24.45 -65.98 -127.73
N PRO A 322 23.60 -66.00 -126.68
CA PRO A 322 23.65 -65.13 -125.50
C PRO A 322 24.28 -65.79 -124.26
N ARG A 323 24.40 -65.00 -123.18
CA ARG A 323 24.56 -65.46 -121.78
C ARG A 323 24.10 -64.30 -120.87
N GLU A 324 22.86 -64.22 -120.33
CA GLU A 324 22.18 -65.10 -119.36
C GLU A 324 23.14 -65.51 -118.22
N GLU A 325 23.02 -65.10 -116.96
CA GLU A 325 21.87 -65.12 -116.06
C GLU A 325 22.28 -64.48 -114.72
N LYS A 326 21.30 -63.89 -114.01
CA LYS A 326 20.84 -64.13 -112.61
C LYS A 326 21.90 -64.40 -111.51
N ALA A 327 21.71 -64.12 -110.23
CA ALA A 327 20.51 -63.87 -109.44
C ALA A 327 20.93 -63.30 -108.07
N ASN A 328 20.03 -62.50 -107.50
CA ASN A 328 19.44 -62.61 -106.15
C ASN A 328 20.31 -63.01 -104.94
N HIS A 329 20.26 -62.15 -103.92
CA HIS A 329 19.88 -62.48 -102.53
C HIS A 329 19.53 -61.13 -101.85
N GLU A 330 18.28 -60.78 -101.54
CA GLU A 330 17.43 -61.27 -100.43
C GLU A 330 18.10 -61.09 -99.06
N THR A 331 17.53 -60.20 -98.22
CA THR A 331 16.93 -60.56 -96.92
C THR A 331 16.33 -59.33 -96.24
N ASP A 332 15.12 -59.53 -95.73
CA ASP A 332 14.34 -58.72 -94.81
C ASP A 332 15.08 -58.28 -93.53
N ALA A 333 14.62 -57.19 -92.93
CA ALA A 333 14.34 -57.17 -91.49
C ALA A 333 13.36 -56.03 -91.13
N GLU A 334 12.46 -56.41 -90.24
CA GLU A 334 11.20 -55.80 -89.84
C GLU A 334 11.36 -54.96 -88.55
N VAL A 335 10.25 -54.35 -88.12
CA VAL A 335 9.90 -53.87 -86.75
C VAL A 335 10.63 -52.56 -86.32
N VAL A 336 10.02 -51.54 -85.72
CA VAL A 336 9.12 -51.55 -84.55
C VAL A 336 8.27 -50.27 -84.46
N VAL A 337 7.00 -50.47 -84.09
CA VAL A 337 6.02 -49.49 -83.64
C VAL A 337 6.22 -49.19 -82.15
N THR A 338 6.23 -47.91 -81.77
CA THR A 338 5.63 -47.36 -80.54
C THR A 338 5.24 -45.92 -80.76
#